data_AF-A0A646HKZ2-F1
#
_entry.id   AF-A0A646HKZ2-F1
#
_cell.length_a   1.000
_cell.length_b   1.000
_cell.length_c   1.000
_cell.angle_alpha   90.00
_cell.angle_beta   90.00
_cell.angle_gamma   90.00
#
_symmetry.space_group_name_H-M   'P 1'
#
loop_
_entity.id
_entity.type
_entity.pdbx_description
1 polymer ?
#
loop_
_entity_poly.entity_id
_entity_poly.type
_entity_poly.pdbx_seq_one_letter_code
_entity_poly.pdbx_strand_id
1 'polypeptide(L)'
;MEGTGGGEVKPDPAPGTNAGITINDLTVTLANSGVTAGESLKIDDISALKPDDTLTEIKLSDGTVIAFDKNSGTTPPAYNAKFKELRIYANNKMTFTASKPIAKIIFTCTYDTNKKWNAVGNKTATVVFSGNTATYTNTFDGTGGGVQLRIAKMEIVYAK
;
A
#
# COMPACT_ATOMS: atom_id res chain seq x y z
N MET A 1 31.82 36.38 23.08
CA MET A 1 30.81 36.40 22.01
C MET A 1 31.13 35.22 21.12
N GLU A 2 30.40 34.12 21.32
CA GLU A 2 29.27 33.66 20.47
C GLU A 2 29.84 32.97 19.22
N GLY A 3 29.81 31.64 19.14
CA GLY A 3 28.66 30.84 18.63
C GLY A 3 29.06 30.37 17.22
N THR A 4 28.75 29.19 16.68
CA THR A 4 27.70 28.19 16.84
C THR A 4 28.16 26.95 16.02
N GLY A 5 27.85 25.71 16.44
CA GLY A 5 26.85 24.85 15.78
C GLY A 5 27.34 24.27 14.44
N GLY A 6 27.60 22.97 14.27
CA GLY A 6 26.68 21.87 14.55
C GLY A 6 25.85 21.56 13.29
N GLY A 7 26.15 20.43 12.63
CA GLY A 7 25.24 19.79 11.67
C GLY A 7 25.83 19.53 10.28
N GLU A 8 26.50 18.39 10.11
CA GLU A 8 26.47 17.73 8.80
C GLU A 8 25.06 17.13 8.61
N VAL A 9 24.17 17.88 7.98
CA VAL A 9 22.95 17.32 7.40
C VAL A 9 23.36 16.52 6.16
N LYS A 10 23.54 15.22 6.33
CA LYS A 10 23.49 14.28 5.21
C LYS A 10 22.13 14.49 4.54
N PRO A 11 22.05 14.72 3.22
CA PRO A 11 20.77 14.66 2.53
C PRO A 11 20.22 13.26 2.75
N ASP A 12 19.06 13.17 3.39
CA ASP A 12 18.27 11.94 3.36
C ASP A 12 18.05 11.64 1.87
N PRO A 13 18.46 10.47 1.34
CA PRO A 13 18.12 10.13 -0.02
C PRO A 13 16.59 10.12 -0.08
N ALA A 14 16.03 11.16 -0.70
CA ALA A 14 14.62 11.22 -1.03
C ALA A 14 14.26 9.87 -1.68
N PRO A 15 13.30 9.11 -1.14
CA PRO A 15 12.94 7.83 -1.70
C PRO A 15 12.56 8.04 -3.17
N GLY A 16 13.40 7.48 -4.05
CA GLY A 16 13.08 7.41 -5.47
C GLY A 16 11.72 6.75 -5.61
N THR A 17 10.85 7.30 -6.44
CA THR A 17 9.41 7.05 -6.46
C THR A 17 8.97 5.61 -6.76
N ASN A 18 9.88 4.66 -7.00
CA ASN A 18 9.61 3.23 -7.12
C ASN A 18 10.44 2.34 -6.17
N ALA A 19 11.28 2.94 -5.31
CA ALA A 19 12.11 2.20 -4.37
C ALA A 19 11.21 1.54 -3.31
N GLY A 20 11.20 0.21 -3.28
CA GLY A 20 10.45 -0.55 -2.29
C GLY A 20 9.16 -1.20 -2.80
N ILE A 21 8.80 -1.10 -4.08
CA ILE A 21 7.72 -1.94 -4.64
C ILE A 21 8.32 -3.03 -5.52
N THR A 22 7.98 -4.29 -5.25
CA THR A 22 8.27 -5.42 -6.15
C THR A 22 6.99 -6.12 -6.54
N ILE A 23 6.91 -6.52 -7.81
CA ILE A 23 5.77 -7.25 -8.37
C ILE A 23 6.31 -8.57 -8.91
N ASN A 24 5.77 -9.69 -8.43
CA ASN A 24 6.05 -11.02 -8.93
C ASN A 24 4.73 -11.75 -9.15
N ASP A 25 4.35 -11.96 -10.41
CA ASP A 25 3.05 -12.48 -10.82
C ASP A 25 1.87 -11.75 -10.16
N LEU A 26 1.19 -12.39 -9.20
CA LEU A 26 0.06 -11.86 -8.45
C LEU A 26 0.46 -11.31 -7.08
N THR A 27 1.74 -11.27 -6.75
CA THR A 27 2.23 -10.76 -5.47
C THR A 27 2.83 -9.37 -5.65
N VAL A 28 2.34 -8.42 -4.85
CA VAL A 28 2.92 -7.08 -4.74
C VAL A 28 3.50 -6.92 -3.35
N THR A 29 4.78 -6.60 -3.25
CA THR A 29 5.44 -6.34 -1.96
C THR A 29 5.84 -4.88 -1.87
N LEU A 30 5.40 -4.22 -0.81
CA LEU A 30 5.89 -2.93 -0.35
C LEU A 30 6.94 -3.18 0.72
N ALA A 31 8.17 -2.75 0.55
CA ALA A 31 9.29 -3.04 1.45
C ALA A 31 9.98 -1.76 1.93
N ASN A 32 10.14 -1.65 3.24
CA ASN A 32 10.94 -0.63 3.89
C ASN A 32 12.35 -1.19 4.15
N SER A 33 13.31 -0.84 3.28
CA SER A 33 14.68 -1.34 3.37
C SER A 33 15.45 -0.80 4.58
N GLY A 34 14.92 0.21 5.29
CA GLY A 34 15.57 0.82 6.45
C GLY A 34 15.37 0.07 7.76
N VAL A 35 14.55 -0.99 7.79
CA VAL A 35 14.23 -1.73 9.02
C VAL A 35 14.33 -3.23 8.83
N THR A 36 14.54 -3.95 9.92
CA THR A 36 14.58 -5.43 9.91
C THR A 36 13.20 -6.00 10.16
N ALA A 37 12.75 -6.91 9.29
CA ALA A 37 11.46 -7.59 9.42
C ALA A 37 11.38 -8.48 10.66
N GLY A 38 10.26 -8.41 11.38
CA GLY A 38 9.92 -9.20 12.56
C GLY A 38 8.61 -9.97 12.37
N GLU A 39 7.72 -9.88 13.35
CA GLU A 39 6.42 -10.57 13.34
C GLU A 39 5.46 -10.04 12.27
N SER A 40 4.50 -10.88 11.90
CA SER A 40 3.52 -10.60 10.84
C SER A 40 2.08 -10.76 11.30
N LEU A 41 1.20 -9.87 10.85
CA LEU A 41 -0.25 -10.06 10.83
C LEU A 41 -0.68 -10.54 9.44
N LYS A 42 -1.40 -11.67 9.38
CA LYS A 42 -1.90 -12.25 8.12
C LYS A 42 -3.41 -12.12 8.00
N ILE A 43 -3.85 -11.76 6.80
CA ILE A 43 -5.25 -11.63 6.39
C ILE A 43 -5.42 -12.50 5.14
N ASP A 44 -5.86 -13.73 5.35
CA ASP A 44 -5.98 -14.72 4.27
C ASP A 44 -7.23 -14.56 3.40
N ASP A 45 -8.20 -13.76 3.85
CA ASP A 45 -9.43 -13.41 3.13
C ASP A 45 -9.89 -12.02 3.54
N ILE A 46 -9.78 -11.04 2.64
CA ILE A 46 -10.25 -9.66 2.88
C ILE A 46 -11.74 -9.62 3.22
N SER A 47 -12.57 -10.54 2.70
CA SER A 47 -14.00 -10.54 2.97
C SER A 47 -14.33 -10.82 4.44
N ALA A 48 -13.42 -11.48 5.18
CA ALA A 48 -13.58 -11.71 6.61
C ALA A 48 -13.54 -10.40 7.43
N LEU A 49 -12.90 -9.35 6.89
CA LEU A 49 -12.85 -8.01 7.50
C LEU A 49 -14.17 -7.24 7.37
N LYS A 50 -15.14 -7.77 6.61
CA LYS A 50 -16.44 -7.16 6.31
C LYS A 50 -16.33 -5.67 5.91
N PRO A 51 -15.60 -5.34 4.83
CA PRO A 51 -15.46 -3.95 4.41
C PRO A 51 -16.82 -3.36 4.06
N ASP A 52 -17.01 -2.09 4.40
CA ASP A 52 -18.22 -1.34 4.06
C ASP A 52 -18.37 -1.14 2.54
N ASP A 53 -19.62 -0.93 2.10
CA ASP A 53 -19.92 -0.61 0.70
C ASP A 53 -19.19 0.67 0.25
N THR A 54 -19.09 1.65 1.15
CA THR A 54 -18.21 2.81 0.98
C THR A 54 -16.89 2.54 1.69
N LEU A 55 -15.86 2.18 0.92
CA LEU A 55 -14.56 1.83 1.46
C LEU A 55 -13.78 3.10 1.85
N THR A 56 -13.91 3.52 3.12
CA THR A 56 -13.17 4.65 3.71
C THR A 56 -12.05 4.18 4.62
N GLU A 57 -12.33 3.22 5.49
CA GLU A 57 -11.35 2.64 6.42
C GLU A 57 -11.63 1.16 6.71
N ILE A 58 -10.58 0.44 7.11
CA ILE A 58 -10.67 -0.88 7.73
C ILE A 58 -9.81 -0.86 8.99
N LYS A 59 -10.37 -1.33 10.11
CA LYS A 59 -9.65 -1.48 11.39
C LYS A 59 -9.30 -2.95 11.59
N LEU A 60 -8.02 -3.24 11.79
CA LEU A 60 -7.50 -4.57 12.04
C LEU A 60 -7.50 -4.90 13.53
N SER A 61 -7.39 -6.19 13.84
CA SER A 61 -7.44 -6.69 15.22
C SER A 61 -6.30 -6.20 16.11
N ASP A 62 -5.17 -5.83 15.52
CA ASP A 62 -3.99 -5.32 16.23
C ASP A 62 -3.99 -3.79 16.38
N GLY A 63 -5.10 -3.13 16.02
CA GLY A 63 -5.25 -1.68 16.07
C GLY A 63 -4.73 -0.95 14.83
N THR A 64 -4.15 -1.64 13.85
CA THR A 64 -3.76 -1.02 12.58
C THR A 64 -5.00 -0.53 11.83
N VAL A 65 -4.92 0.68 11.29
CA VAL A 65 -5.97 1.28 10.47
C VAL A 65 -5.49 1.39 9.03
N ILE A 66 -6.30 0.92 8.09
CA ILE A 66 -6.10 1.09 6.65
C ILE A 66 -7.11 2.12 6.16
N ALA A 67 -6.65 3.31 5.80
CA ALA A 67 -7.46 4.37 5.22
C ALA A 67 -7.38 4.36 3.70
N PHE A 68 -8.51 4.64 3.04
CA PHE A 68 -8.66 4.62 1.60
C PHE A 68 -9.12 6.00 1.10
N ASP A 69 -8.46 6.51 0.07
CA ASP A 69 -8.72 7.84 -0.47
C ASP A 69 -8.73 7.77 -1.99
N LYS A 70 -9.72 8.41 -2.61
CA LYS A 70 -9.79 8.59 -4.07
C LYS A 70 -8.56 9.34 -4.58
N ASN A 71 -8.03 10.24 -3.76
CA ASN A 71 -6.92 11.12 -4.06
C ASN A 71 -7.21 11.86 -5.40
N SER A 72 -6.27 11.93 -6.34
CA SER A 72 -6.52 12.54 -7.66
C SER A 72 -7.25 11.63 -8.65
N GLY A 73 -7.66 10.43 -8.24
CA GLY A 73 -8.43 9.50 -9.07
C GLY A 73 -9.87 9.95 -9.35
N THR A 74 -10.50 9.32 -10.34
CA THR A 74 -11.89 9.58 -10.73
C THR A 74 -12.88 8.66 -10.00
N THR A 75 -12.52 7.39 -9.82
CA THR A 75 -13.29 6.38 -9.09
C THR A 75 -12.72 6.22 -7.67
N PRO A 76 -13.54 6.26 -6.61
CA PRO A 76 -13.06 5.98 -5.26
C PRO A 76 -12.69 4.50 -5.09
N PRO A 77 -11.85 4.16 -4.11
CA PRO A 77 -11.62 2.78 -3.70
C PRO A 77 -12.94 2.07 -3.39
N ALA A 78 -12.99 0.76 -3.64
CA ALA A 78 -14.21 -0.01 -3.42
C ALA A 78 -13.90 -1.44 -2.99
N TYR A 79 -14.77 -2.02 -2.18
CA TYR A 79 -14.82 -3.47 -2.00
C TYR A 79 -15.72 -4.10 -3.07
N ASN A 80 -15.25 -5.18 -3.69
CA ASN A 80 -16.06 -5.97 -4.61
C ASN A 80 -16.45 -7.29 -3.95
N ALA A 81 -17.69 -7.37 -3.46
CA ALA A 81 -18.22 -8.55 -2.78
C ALA A 81 -18.25 -9.82 -3.66
N LYS A 82 -18.47 -9.67 -4.98
CA LYS A 82 -18.52 -10.82 -5.91
C LYS A 82 -17.17 -11.53 -6.01
N PHE A 83 -16.08 -10.76 -6.03
CA PHE A 83 -14.72 -11.29 -6.16
C PHE A 83 -13.93 -11.30 -4.85
N LYS A 84 -14.54 -10.83 -3.74
CA LYS A 84 -13.93 -10.74 -2.41
C LYS A 84 -12.59 -10.01 -2.42
N GLU A 85 -12.54 -8.88 -3.11
CA GLU A 85 -11.31 -8.11 -3.32
C GLU A 85 -11.51 -6.62 -3.02
N LEU A 86 -10.49 -5.97 -2.48
CA LEU A 86 -10.40 -4.50 -2.52
C LEU A 86 -9.98 -4.05 -3.92
N ARG A 87 -10.47 -2.91 -4.38
CA ARG A 87 -10.08 -2.28 -5.64
C ARG A 87 -9.52 -0.90 -5.38
N ILE A 88 -8.23 -0.75 -5.68
CA ILE A 88 -7.52 0.53 -5.64
C ILE A 88 -7.32 0.96 -7.09
N TYR A 89 -8.09 1.95 -7.54
CA TYR A 89 -8.06 2.43 -8.92
C TYR A 89 -6.84 3.31 -9.18
N ALA A 90 -6.64 3.69 -10.45
CA ALA A 90 -5.58 4.61 -10.82
C ALA A 90 -5.66 5.89 -9.98
N ASN A 91 -4.50 6.32 -9.47
CA ASN A 91 -4.32 7.50 -8.64
C ASN A 91 -5.03 7.48 -7.28
N ASN A 92 -5.66 6.36 -6.88
CA ASN A 92 -6.12 6.17 -5.50
C ASN A 92 -4.94 5.97 -4.53
N LYS A 93 -5.20 6.25 -3.25
CA LYS A 93 -4.23 6.16 -2.16
C LYS A 93 -4.77 5.24 -1.06
N MET A 94 -3.87 4.45 -0.48
CA MET A 94 -4.12 3.56 0.66
C MET A 94 -3.04 3.82 1.71
N THR A 95 -3.45 4.12 2.94
CA THR A 95 -2.55 4.47 4.04
C THR A 95 -2.75 3.51 5.21
N PHE A 96 -1.67 2.84 5.60
CA PHE A 96 -1.60 1.99 6.78
C PHE A 96 -1.04 2.81 7.93
N THR A 97 -1.74 2.84 9.06
CA THR A 97 -1.27 3.44 10.31
C THR A 97 -1.25 2.35 11.36
N ALA A 98 -0.06 1.86 11.70
CA ALA A 98 0.13 0.78 12.67
C ALA A 98 0.57 1.28 14.05
N SER A 99 0.55 0.39 15.05
CA SER A 99 1.08 0.66 16.39
C SER A 99 2.61 0.62 16.46
N LYS A 100 3.26 0.02 15.46
CA LYS A 100 4.73 -0.10 15.34
C LYS A 100 5.19 0.08 13.88
N PRO A 101 6.48 0.40 13.64
CA PRO A 101 7.00 0.56 12.28
C PRO A 101 6.75 -0.65 11.39
N ILE A 102 6.49 -0.40 10.11
CA ILE A 102 6.20 -1.45 9.12
C ILE A 102 7.48 -1.75 8.34
N ALA A 103 7.86 -3.03 8.29
CA ALA A 103 8.98 -3.52 7.52
C ALA A 103 8.58 -3.89 6.09
N LYS A 104 7.43 -4.55 5.91
CA LYS A 104 6.88 -4.84 4.59
C LYS A 104 5.38 -5.06 4.64
N ILE A 105 4.71 -4.84 3.52
CA ILE A 105 3.32 -5.21 3.29
C ILE A 105 3.27 -6.04 2.01
N ILE A 106 2.61 -7.19 2.06
CA ILE A 106 2.51 -8.12 0.93
C ILE A 106 1.05 -8.23 0.55
N PHE A 107 0.70 -7.92 -0.69
CA PHE A 107 -0.61 -8.13 -1.26
C PHE A 107 -0.59 -9.38 -2.12
N THR A 108 -1.60 -10.23 -1.95
CA THR A 108 -1.95 -11.24 -2.96
C THR A 108 -3.11 -10.70 -3.79
N CYS A 109 -2.85 -10.51 -5.07
CA CYS A 109 -3.76 -9.91 -6.03
C CYS A 109 -4.56 -10.93 -6.83
N THR A 110 -5.61 -10.45 -7.49
CA THR A 110 -6.45 -11.28 -8.35
C THR A 110 -6.03 -11.20 -9.82
N TYR A 111 -6.26 -12.29 -10.55
CA TYR A 111 -6.17 -12.31 -12.01
C TYR A 111 -7.53 -11.91 -12.61
N ASP A 112 -7.54 -10.94 -13.51
CA ASP A 112 -8.75 -10.57 -14.24
C ASP A 112 -8.87 -11.47 -15.48
N THR A 113 -9.79 -12.43 -15.42
CA THR A 113 -10.00 -13.40 -16.50
C THR A 113 -10.59 -12.78 -17.76
N ASN A 114 -11.35 -11.68 -17.65
CA ASN A 114 -11.95 -11.02 -18.81
C ASN A 114 -10.91 -10.25 -19.62
N LYS A 115 -10.03 -9.54 -18.91
CA LYS A 115 -8.95 -8.73 -19.51
C LYS A 115 -7.63 -9.51 -19.67
N LYS A 116 -7.56 -10.73 -19.14
CA LYS A 116 -6.41 -11.66 -19.20
C LYS A 116 -5.11 -11.10 -18.64
N TRP A 117 -5.12 -10.58 -17.42
CA TRP A 117 -3.96 -9.89 -16.83
C TRP A 117 -3.98 -9.89 -15.31
N ASN A 118 -2.80 -9.69 -14.71
CA ASN A 118 -2.61 -9.57 -13.26
C ASN A 118 -3.01 -8.15 -12.80
N ALA A 119 -3.97 -8.03 -11.88
CA ALA A 119 -4.44 -6.74 -11.39
C ALA A 119 -3.59 -6.24 -10.21
N VAL A 120 -2.32 -5.90 -10.52
CA VAL A 120 -1.24 -5.65 -9.55
C VAL A 120 -0.87 -4.18 -9.35
N GLY A 121 -1.71 -3.25 -9.78
CA GLY A 121 -1.39 -1.82 -9.72
C GLY A 121 -0.49 -1.35 -10.87
N ASN A 122 -0.43 -0.03 -11.05
CA ASN A 122 0.36 0.61 -12.09
C ASN A 122 1.85 0.42 -11.84
N LYS A 123 2.64 0.32 -12.91
CA LYS A 123 4.12 0.27 -12.82
C LYS A 123 4.72 1.53 -12.20
N THR A 124 4.00 2.66 -12.27
CA THR A 124 4.39 3.95 -11.71
C THR A 124 3.88 4.17 -10.29
N ALA A 125 3.23 3.16 -9.68
CA ALA A 125 2.78 3.24 -8.31
C ALA A 125 3.94 3.51 -7.34
N THR A 126 3.64 4.22 -6.26
CA THR A 126 4.64 4.68 -5.30
C THR A 126 4.30 4.19 -3.90
N VAL A 127 5.33 4.03 -3.06
CA VAL A 127 5.16 3.79 -1.63
C VAL A 127 6.06 4.71 -0.82
N VAL A 128 5.54 5.23 0.28
CA VAL A 128 6.30 6.02 1.26
C VAL A 128 6.10 5.42 2.65
N PHE A 129 7.20 5.09 3.32
CA PHE A 129 7.22 4.70 4.72
C PHE A 129 7.64 5.88 5.58
N SER A 130 6.92 6.14 6.67
CA SER A 130 7.24 7.21 7.63
C SER A 130 6.75 6.84 9.02
N GLY A 131 7.69 6.60 9.95
CA GLY A 131 7.37 6.11 11.29
C GLY A 131 6.59 4.79 11.23
N ASN A 132 5.36 4.82 11.75
CA ASN A 132 4.46 3.66 11.77
C ASN A 132 3.53 3.59 10.55
N THR A 133 3.75 4.46 9.57
CA THR A 133 2.86 4.64 8.43
C THR A 133 3.49 4.12 7.15
N ALA A 134 2.69 3.44 6.33
CA ALA A 134 3.01 3.13 4.93
C ALA A 134 1.91 3.68 4.04
N THR A 135 2.26 4.49 3.05
CA THR A 135 1.29 5.05 2.09
C THR A 135 1.61 4.57 0.70
N TYR A 136 0.70 3.77 0.14
CA TYR A 136 0.72 3.34 -1.25
C TYR A 136 -0.15 4.27 -2.10
N THR A 137 0.37 4.75 -3.22
CA THR A 137 -0.41 5.46 -4.24
C THR A 137 -0.33 4.69 -5.55
N ASN A 138 -1.48 4.33 -6.12
CA ASN A 138 -1.56 3.64 -7.40
C ASN A 138 -1.37 4.60 -8.59
N THR A 139 -0.31 5.39 -8.55
CA THR A 139 -0.01 6.49 -9.47
C THR A 139 -0.06 6.03 -10.92
N PHE A 140 -0.66 6.84 -11.78
CA PHE A 140 -0.75 6.66 -13.21
C PHE A 140 -0.67 8.03 -13.91
N ASP A 141 0.28 8.16 -14.81
CA ASP A 141 0.66 9.37 -15.55
C ASP A 141 0.33 9.29 -17.05
N GLY A 142 -0.24 8.17 -17.50
CA GLY A 142 -0.64 7.96 -18.89
C GLY A 142 -2.04 8.50 -19.23
N THR A 143 -2.45 8.29 -20.48
CA THR A 143 -3.81 8.56 -20.96
C THR A 143 -4.70 7.32 -20.81
N GLY A 144 -5.98 7.52 -20.49
CA GLY A 144 -6.96 6.44 -20.34
C GLY A 144 -7.04 5.84 -18.94
N GLY A 145 -7.55 4.61 -18.84
CA GLY A 145 -7.74 3.91 -17.57
C GLY A 145 -6.51 3.10 -17.19
N GLY A 146 -5.81 3.51 -16.12
CA GLY A 146 -4.69 2.75 -15.58
C GLY A 146 -5.09 1.37 -15.01
N VAL A 147 -4.08 0.68 -14.51
CA VAL A 147 -4.21 -0.63 -13.88
C VAL A 147 -4.76 -0.49 -12.45
N GLN A 148 -5.77 -1.29 -12.11
CA GLN A 148 -6.24 -1.43 -10.72
C GLN A 148 -5.30 -2.36 -9.94
N LEU A 149 -5.01 -2.01 -8.68
CA LEU A 149 -4.53 -3.00 -7.71
C LEU A 149 -5.75 -3.65 -7.08
N ARG A 150 -5.88 -4.98 -7.22
CA ARG A 150 -6.98 -5.76 -6.64
C ARG A 150 -6.44 -6.70 -5.58
N ILE A 151 -6.88 -6.56 -4.32
CA ILE A 151 -6.26 -7.24 -3.17
C ILE A 151 -7.25 -8.26 -2.61
N ALA A 152 -6.89 -9.54 -2.63
CA ALA A 152 -7.67 -10.63 -2.03
C ALA A 152 -7.13 -11.06 -0.66
N LYS A 153 -5.81 -10.96 -0.46
CA LYS A 153 -5.12 -11.27 0.80
C LYS A 153 -4.05 -10.24 1.09
N MET A 154 -3.71 -10.12 2.37
CA MET A 154 -2.68 -9.19 2.82
C MET A 154 -1.87 -9.77 3.98
N GLU A 155 -0.58 -9.47 4.01
CA GLU A 155 0.29 -9.70 5.16
C GLU A 155 1.01 -8.39 5.50
N ILE A 156 0.94 -7.96 6.76
CA ILE A 156 1.67 -6.81 7.27
C ILE A 156 2.77 -7.35 8.17
N VAL A 157 4.02 -7.05 7.85
CA VAL A 157 5.18 -7.45 8.65
C VAL A 157 5.79 -6.23 9.28
N TYR A 158 5.90 -6.27 10.60
CA TYR A 158 6.37 -5.17 11.42
C TYR A 158 7.89 -5.20 11.56
N ALA A 159 8.48 -4.06 11.89
CA ALA A 159 9.87 -4.00 12.30
C ALA A 159 10.09 -4.74 13.63
N LYS A 160 11.30 -5.27 13.84
CA LYS A 160 11.76 -5.78 15.13
C LYS A 160 12.00 -4.69 16.16
#